data_AF-A0A9E1R1G4-F1
#
_entry.id   AF-A0A9E1R1G4-F1
#
_cell.length_a   1.000
_cell.length_b   1.000
_cell.length_c   1.000
_cell.angle_alpha   90.00
_cell.angle_beta   90.00
_cell.angle_gamma   90.00
#
_symmetry.space_group_name_H-M   'P 1'
#
loop_
_entity.id
_entity.type
_entity.pdbx_description
1 polymer ?
#
loop_
_entity_poly.entity_id
_entity_poly.type
_entity_poly.pdbx_seq_one_letter_code
_entity_poly.pdbx_strand_id
1 'polypeptide(L)' 'MTMSTHIEALKERREGVDRNIKFENCRPYPDEAKLHELKRKRLLIKDEIIRLACH' A
#
# COMPACT_ATOMS: atom_id res chain seq x y z
N MET A 1 -19.38 -10.02 -9.88
CA MET A 1 -18.11 -9.65 -10.57
C MET A 1 -17.83 -8.15 -10.42
N THR A 2 -17.78 -7.62 -9.19
CA THR A 2 -17.60 -6.17 -8.94
C THR A 2 -16.70 -5.90 -7.73
N MET A 3 -16.77 -6.75 -6.69
CA MET A 3 -15.87 -6.66 -5.54
C MET A 3 -14.42 -7.00 -5.91
N SER A 4 -14.20 -7.97 -6.80
CA SER A 4 -12.87 -8.33 -7.28
C SER A 4 -12.16 -7.16 -7.96
N THR A 5 -12.86 -6.43 -8.83
CA THR A 5 -12.32 -5.26 -9.54
C THR A 5 -11.94 -4.12 -8.59
N HIS A 6 -12.72 -3.93 -7.52
CA HIS A 6 -12.40 -2.92 -6.50
C HIS A 6 -11.17 -3.33 -5.67
N ILE A 7 -11.06 -4.60 -5.30
CA ILE A 7 -9.88 -5.15 -4.61
C ILE A 7 -8.63 -5.08 -5.49
N GLU A 8 -8.75 -5.33 -6.80
CA GLU A 8 -7.65 -5.21 -7.76
C GLU A 8 -7.13 -3.77 -7.87
N ALA A 9 -8.02 -2.79 -7.97
CA ALA A 9 -7.63 -1.37 -7.96
C ALA A 9 -6.91 -0.96 -6.65
N LEU A 10 -7.37 -1.47 -5.51
CA LEU A 10 -6.71 -1.25 -4.21
C LEU A 10 -5.34 -1.94 -4.13
N LYS A 11 -5.21 -3.15 -4.68
CA LYS A 11 -3.93 -3.85 -4.79
C LYS A 11 -2.94 -3.08 -5.68
N GLU A 12 -3.38 -2.55 -6.81
CA GLU A 12 -2.53 -1.77 -7.71
C GLU A 12 -2.01 -0.49 -7.02
N ARG A 13 -2.88 0.23 -6.32
CA ARG A 13 -2.48 1.37 -5.46
C ARG A 13 -1.47 0.95 -4.39
N ARG A 14 -1.69 -0.19 -3.73
CA ARG A 14 -0.79 -0.73 -2.71
C ARG A 14 0.58 -1.05 -3.30
N GLU A 15 0.64 -1.65 -4.49
CA GLU A 15 1.90 -1.96 -5.17
C GLU A 15 2.67 -0.69 -5.53
N GLY A 16 1.99 0.38 -5.97
CA GLY A 16 2.61 1.68 -6.18
C GLY A 16 3.28 2.24 -4.91
N VAL A 17 2.61 2.13 -3.77
CA VAL A 17 3.16 2.55 -2.46
C VAL A 17 4.34 1.66 -2.05
N ASP A 18 4.26 0.33 -2.26
CA ASP A 18 5.34 -0.61 -1.92
C ASP A 18 6.59 -0.40 -2.79
N ARG A 19 6.42 -0.08 -4.08
CA ARG A 19 7.51 0.31 -4.97
C ARG A 19 8.21 1.59 -4.51
N ASN A 20 7.45 2.60 -4.09
CA ASN A 20 8.02 3.82 -3.52
C ASN A 20 8.79 3.51 -2.23
N ILE A 21 8.24 2.68 -1.33
CA ILE A 21 8.95 2.23 -0.12
C ILE A 21 10.27 1.56 -0.47
N LYS A 22 10.29 0.65 -1.45
CA LYS A 22 11.51 -0.04 -1.89
C LYS A 22 12.53 0.93 -2.46
N PHE A 23 12.09 1.90 -3.26
CA PHE A 23 12.97 2.92 -3.84
C PHE A 23 13.62 3.80 -2.76
N GLU A 24 12.82 4.25 -1.79
CA GLU A 24 13.32 5.02 -0.64
C GLU A 24 14.25 4.20 0.26
N ASN A 25 13.99 2.90 0.44
CA ASN A 25 14.83 2.01 1.26
C ASN A 25 16.15 1.63 0.55
N CYS A 26 16.19 1.66 -0.79
CA CYS A 26 17.42 1.52 -1.56
C CYS A 26 18.31 2.77 -1.51
N ARG A 27 17.81 3.92 -1.04
CA ARG A 27 18.66 5.09 -0.84
C ARG A 27 19.52 4.93 0.41
N PRO A 28 20.81 5.30 0.37
CA PRO A 28 21.71 5.25 1.53
C PRO A 28 21.32 6.21 2.66
N TYR A 29 20.41 7.16 2.39
CA TYR A 29 19.76 8.02 3.39
C TYR A 29 18.24 7.88 3.25
N PRO A 30 17.64 6.83 3.86
CA PRO A 30 16.20 6.65 3.82
C PRO A 30 15.53 7.70 4.69
N ASP A 31 14.55 8.40 4.12
CA ASP A 31 13.74 9.36 4.85
C ASP A 31 12.73 8.60 5.71
N GLU A 32 13.11 8.28 6.95
CA GLU A 32 12.35 7.37 7.83
C GLU A 32 10.91 7.85 8.06
N ALA A 33 10.70 9.17 8.15
CA ALA A 33 9.37 9.76 8.27
C ALA A 33 8.49 9.42 7.05
N LYS A 34 9.05 9.57 5.84
CA LYS A 34 8.37 9.26 4.57
C LYS A 34 8.13 7.77 4.43
N LEU A 35 9.10 6.94 4.82
CA LEU A 35 8.97 5.49 4.84
C LEU A 35 7.86 5.05 5.81
N HIS A 36 7.76 5.69 6.98
CA HIS A 36 6.75 5.41 7.97
C HIS A 36 5.34 5.80 7.50
N GLU A 37 5.20 6.97 6.88
CA GLU A 37 3.95 7.39 6.24
C GLU A 37 3.51 6.44 5.12
N LEU A 38 4.45 6.03 4.25
CA LEU A 38 4.16 5.08 3.18
C LEU A 38 3.76 3.70 3.73
N LYS A 39 4.46 3.20 4.76
CA LYS A 39 4.09 1.95 5.46
C LYS A 39 2.70 2.06 6.09
N ARG A 40 2.35 3.20 6.67
CA ARG A 40 1.02 3.46 7.25
C ARG A 40 -0.06 3.47 6.17
N LYS A 41 0.17 4.15 5.04
CA LYS A 41 -0.73 4.11 3.87
C LYS A 41 -0.91 2.69 3.35
N ARG A 42 0.17 1.91 3.24
CA ARG A 42 0.11 0.49 2.85
C ARG A 42 -0.74 -0.34 3.80
N LEU A 43 -0.64 -0.08 5.11
CA LEU A 43 -1.42 -0.78 6.14
C LEU A 43 -2.92 -0.43 6.02
N LEU A 44 -3.25 0.85 5.85
CA LEU A 44 -4.63 1.32 5.68
C LEU A 44 -5.30 0.68 4.45
N ILE A 45 -4.61 0.64 3.30
CA ILE A 45 -5.15 0.00 2.09
C ILE A 45 -5.34 -1.50 2.32
N LYS A 46 -4.43 -2.16 3.04
CA LYS A 46 -4.60 -3.57 3.41
C LYS A 46 -5.82 -3.79 4.31
N ASP A 47 -6.03 -2.92 5.29
CA ASP A 47 -7.19 -2.96 6.18
C ASP A 47 -8.49 -2.77 5.41
N GLU A 48 -8.50 -1.83 4.45
CA GLU A 48 -9.64 -1.57 3.57
C GLU A 48 -9.95 -2.77 2.68
N ILE A 49 -8.94 -3.42 2.09
CA ILE A 49 -9.11 -4.67 1.34
C ILE A 49 -9.70 -5.77 2.23
N ILE A 50 -9.21 -5.92 3.47
CA ILE A 50 -9.73 -6.94 4.40
C ILE A 50 -11.18 -6.64 4.75
N ARG A 51 -11.53 -5.38 5.02
CA ARG A 51 -12.92 -4.98 5.30
C ARG A 51 -13.84 -5.27 4.11
N LEU A 52 -13.39 -4.97 2.89
CA LEU A 52 -14.15 -5.23 1.67
C LEU A 52 -14.23 -6.72 1.33
N ALA A 53 -13.24 -7.52 1.71
CA ALA A 53 -13.23 -8.97 1.47
C ALA A 53 -14.02 -9.77 2.51
N CYS A 54 -14.28 -9.19 3.69
CA CYS A 54 -15.03 -9.81 4.79
C CYS A 54 -16.55 -9.56 4.72
N HIS A 55 -17.03 -8.82 3.71
CA HIS A 55 -18.43 -8.49 3.48
C HIS A 55 -18.95 -9.19 2.23
#